data_AF-A0A1N7I7G0-F1
#
_entry.id   AF-A0A1N7I7G0-F1
#
_cell.length_a   1.000
_cell.length_b   1.000
_cell.length_c   1.000
_cell.angle_alpha   90.00
_cell.angle_beta   90.00
_cell.angle_gamma   90.00
#
_symmetry.space_group_name_H-M   'P 1'
#
loop_
_entity.id
_entity.type
_entity.pdbx_description
1 polymer ?
#
loop_
_entity_poly.entity_id
_entity_poly.type
_entity_poly.pdbx_seq_one_letter_code
_entity_poly.pdbx_strand_id
1 'polypeptide(L)'
;MAKSIYTQGEWQSKSSGSWVPFLDYDLTVLRNKVDDKKVKETQYKIGGNIGYFYNWVLGKNVNMSPYLALGLGGKFSTYRDAQEDNSRVNAQYLTLRMEGGLHVGYNTDRFLFGGKMNFSAYTYNQTKNQAVENNNMYGLLYIGYRFAPPRVVKNTYDKIQKKIPVL
;
A
#
# COMPACT_ATOMS: atom_id res chain seq x y z
N MET A 1 -12.63 11.56 4.43
CA MET A 1 -11.57 10.52 4.50
C MET A 1 -10.63 10.66 5.70
N ALA A 2 -10.10 11.85 6.04
CA ALA A 2 -9.14 12.03 7.14
C ALA A 2 -9.58 11.49 8.52
N LYS A 3 -10.88 11.52 8.86
CA LYS A 3 -11.40 10.88 10.09
C LYS A 3 -11.44 9.34 10.03
N SER A 4 -11.74 8.75 8.86
CA SER A 4 -11.79 7.28 8.68
C SER A 4 -10.42 6.61 8.76
N ILE A 5 -9.34 7.36 8.49
CA ILE A 5 -7.96 6.87 8.67
C ILE A 5 -7.63 6.73 10.17
N TYR A 6 -8.26 7.52 11.04
CA TYR A 6 -8.07 7.47 12.49
C TYR A 6 -9.01 6.48 13.21
N THR A 7 -10.22 6.28 12.70
CA THR A 7 -11.18 5.32 13.24
C THR A 7 -11.47 4.21 12.23
N GLN A 8 -10.82 3.06 12.42
CA GLN A 8 -11.00 1.84 11.60
C GLN A 8 -12.40 1.19 11.73
N GLY A 9 -13.33 1.80 12.48
CA GLY A 9 -14.62 1.22 12.84
C GLY A 9 -15.84 1.78 12.11
N GLU A 10 -15.74 2.92 11.42
CA GLU A 10 -16.92 3.55 10.81
C GLU A 10 -17.00 3.30 9.30
N TRP A 11 -18.10 2.69 8.86
CA TRP A 11 -18.41 2.56 7.44
C TRP A 11 -18.59 3.94 6.82
N GLN A 12 -17.77 4.22 5.81
CA GLN A 12 -17.94 5.43 5.03
C GLN A 12 -19.22 5.31 4.19
N SER A 13 -20.28 6.05 4.55
CA SER A 13 -21.57 6.03 3.84
C SER A 13 -21.70 7.09 2.74
N LYS A 14 -20.70 7.97 2.61
CA LYS A 14 -20.67 9.05 1.62
C LYS A 14 -19.47 8.92 0.70
N SER A 15 -19.73 9.10 -0.59
CA SER A 15 -18.66 9.19 -1.58
C SER A 15 -17.77 10.39 -1.28
N SER A 16 -16.45 10.18 -1.20
CA SER A 16 -15.50 11.27 -1.00
C SER A 16 -14.16 10.95 -1.63
N GLY A 17 -13.57 11.95 -2.29
CA GLY A 17 -12.19 11.93 -2.74
C GLY A 17 -11.25 12.66 -1.77
N SER A 18 -9.98 12.29 -1.76
CA SER A 18 -8.94 13.04 -1.06
C SER A 18 -7.60 12.92 -1.78
N TRP A 19 -6.90 14.06 -1.86
CA TRP A 19 -5.48 14.10 -2.19
C TRP A 19 -4.68 13.81 -0.93
N VAL A 20 -3.81 12.81 -1.01
CA VAL A 20 -3.01 12.34 0.11
C VAL A 20 -1.55 12.39 -0.31
N PRO A 21 -0.75 13.32 0.23
CA PRO A 21 0.70 13.25 0.12
C PRO A 21 1.24 12.19 1.09
N PHE A 22 2.22 11.40 0.66
CA PHE A 22 2.87 10.40 1.50
C PHE A 22 4.35 10.21 1.13
N LEU A 23 5.17 9.87 2.11
CA LEU A 23 6.58 9.55 1.94
C LEU A 23 6.78 8.04 2.04
N ASP A 24 7.59 7.49 1.14
CA ASP A 24 8.03 6.10 1.20
C ASP A 24 9.53 6.02 1.44
N TYR A 25 9.95 5.03 2.22
CA TYR A 25 11.35 4.67 2.37
C TYR A 25 11.49 3.14 2.35
N ASP A 26 12.53 2.64 1.69
CA ASP A 26 12.81 1.21 1.59
C ASP A 26 14.31 0.98 1.77
N LEU A 27 14.67 0.06 2.67
CA LEU A 27 16.04 -0.39 2.89
C LEU A 27 16.12 -1.87 2.54
N THR A 28 16.74 -2.17 1.41
CA THR A 28 16.96 -3.54 0.95
C THR A 28 18.44 -3.90 1.10
N VAL A 29 18.74 -4.99 1.82
CA VAL A 29 20.10 -5.52 1.94
C VAL A 29 20.15 -6.88 1.26
N LEU A 30 20.85 -6.96 0.12
CA LEU A 30 21.09 -8.21 -0.57
C LEU A 30 22.44 -8.78 -0.16
N ARG A 31 22.46 -10.07 0.16
CA ARG A 31 23.67 -10.83 0.43
C ARG A 31 23.65 -12.03 -0.49
N ASN A 32 24.64 -12.13 -1.37
CA ASN A 32 24.72 -13.22 -2.32
C ASN A 32 26.10 -13.87 -2.28
N LYS A 33 26.16 -15.12 -2.73
CA LYS A 33 27.41 -15.82 -3.04
C LYS A 33 27.44 -16.10 -4.53
N VAL A 34 28.32 -15.43 -5.25
CA VAL A 34 28.56 -15.69 -6.68
C VAL A 34 29.98 -16.19 -6.79
N ASP A 35 30.17 -17.38 -7.36
CA ASP A 35 31.49 -18.04 -7.50
C ASP A 35 32.30 -18.08 -6.19
N ASP A 36 31.64 -18.48 -5.10
CA ASP A 36 32.18 -18.56 -3.72
C ASP A 36 32.61 -17.22 -3.09
N LYS A 37 32.34 -16.10 -3.78
CA LYS A 37 32.61 -14.74 -3.28
C LYS A 37 31.38 -14.16 -2.61
N LYS A 38 31.56 -13.61 -1.41
CA LYS A 38 30.50 -12.92 -0.65
C LYS A 38 30.31 -11.51 -1.21
N VAL A 39 29.20 -11.29 -1.91
CA VAL A 39 28.79 -9.97 -2.39
C VAL A 39 27.71 -9.42 -1.45
N LYS A 40 27.90 -8.17 -1.01
CA LYS A 40 26.90 -7.43 -0.23
C LYS A 40 26.51 -6.15 -0.95
N GLU A 41 25.22 -6.02 -1.24
CA GLU A 41 24.62 -4.81 -1.79
C GLU A 41 23.64 -4.22 -0.78
N THR A 42 23.76 -2.92 -0.53
CA THR A 42 22.78 -2.16 0.26
C THR A 42 22.11 -1.16 -0.66
N GLN A 43 20.79 -1.26 -0.80
CA GLN A 43 19.97 -0.32 -1.54
C GLN A 43 19.11 0.49 -0.56
N TYR A 44 19.12 1.80 -0.72
CA TYR A 44 18.27 2.74 0.00
C TYR A 44 17.40 3.50 -1.00
N LYS A 45 16.09 3.51 -0.80
CA LYS A 45 15.15 4.26 -1.64
C LYS A 45 14.37 5.20 -0.74
N ILE A 46 14.15 6.42 -1.23
CA ILE A 46 13.27 7.40 -0.61
C ILE A 46 12.46 8.08 -1.70
N GLY A 47 11.17 8.31 -1.46
CA GLY A 47 10.28 8.93 -2.43
C GLY A 47 9.21 9.78 -1.78
N GLY A 48 8.91 10.91 -2.42
CA GLY A 48 7.72 11.70 -2.14
C GLY A 48 6.65 11.36 -3.17
N ASN A 49 5.45 11.09 -2.68
CA ASN A 49 4.32 10.69 -3.50
C ASN A 49 3.11 11.55 -3.19
N ILE A 50 2.25 11.67 -4.18
CA ILE A 50 0.93 12.25 -4.03
C ILE A 50 -0.07 11.35 -4.76
N GLY A 51 -1.14 11.00 -4.07
CA GLY A 51 -2.20 10.17 -4.63
C GLY A 51 -3.58 10.79 -4.45
N TYR A 52 -4.46 10.52 -5.41
CA TYR A 52 -5.88 10.77 -5.28
C TYR A 52 -6.60 9.47 -5.03
N PHE A 53 -7.33 9.42 -3.91
CA PHE A 53 -8.12 8.27 -3.49
C PHE A 53 -9.58 8.68 -3.51
N TYR A 54 -10.39 7.98 -4.28
CA TYR A 54 -11.82 8.20 -4.31
C TYR A 54 -12.53 6.98 -3.76
N ASN A 55 -13.45 7.17 -2.81
CA ASN A 55 -14.36 6.12 -2.40
C ASN A 55 -15.75 6.48 -2.93
N TRP A 56 -16.31 5.63 -3.78
CA TRP A 56 -17.66 5.72 -4.30
C TRP A 56 -18.53 4.69 -3.59
N VAL A 57 -19.51 5.17 -2.83
CA VAL A 57 -20.51 4.32 -2.19
C VAL A 57 -21.75 4.27 -3.09
N LEU A 58 -22.03 3.10 -3.67
CA LEU A 58 -23.16 2.84 -4.55
C LEU A 58 -24.27 2.15 -3.75
N GLY A 59 -25.25 2.94 -3.29
CA GLY A 59 -26.31 2.46 -2.43
C GLY A 59 -25.80 2.11 -1.02
N LYS A 60 -26.43 1.13 -0.35
CA LYS A 60 -26.08 0.75 1.04
C LYS A 60 -25.02 -0.34 1.14
N ASN A 61 -24.81 -1.10 0.05
CA ASN A 61 -24.11 -2.38 0.13
C ASN A 61 -22.89 -2.44 -0.81
N VAL A 62 -22.77 -1.57 -1.82
CA VAL A 62 -21.65 -1.59 -2.78
C VAL A 62 -20.72 -0.42 -2.52
N ASN A 63 -19.42 -0.67 -2.52
CA ASN A 63 -18.38 0.35 -2.56
C ASN A 63 -17.40 0.08 -3.71
N MET A 64 -16.89 1.16 -4.28
CA MET A 64 -15.89 1.16 -5.33
C MET A 64 -14.88 2.25 -5.01
N SER A 65 -13.63 1.87 -4.82
CA SER A 65 -12.56 2.77 -4.41
C SER A 65 -11.41 2.71 -5.40
N PRO A 66 -11.45 3.48 -6.51
CA PRO A 66 -10.29 3.69 -7.35
C PRO A 66 -9.30 4.64 -6.70
N TYR A 67 -8.01 4.41 -6.96
CA TYR A 67 -6.97 5.35 -6.60
C TYR A 67 -5.86 5.38 -7.64
N LEU A 68 -5.18 6.52 -7.70
CA LEU A 68 -4.00 6.73 -8.52
C LEU A 68 -3.01 7.60 -7.76
N ALA A 69 -1.75 7.22 -7.76
CA ALA A 69 -0.66 7.93 -7.12
C ALA A 69 0.56 8.03 -8.03
N LEU A 70 1.24 9.16 -7.93
CA LEU A 70 2.48 9.44 -8.63
C LEU A 70 3.55 9.79 -7.61
N GLY A 71 4.76 9.34 -7.88
CA GLY A 71 5.89 9.44 -6.97
C GLY A 71 7.18 9.79 -7.67
N LEU A 72 7.97 10.64 -7.01
CA LEU A 72 9.34 10.95 -7.41
C LEU A 72 10.27 10.67 -6.24
N GLY A 73 11.41 10.05 -6.52
CA GLY A 73 12.32 9.62 -5.47
C GLY A 73 13.74 9.39 -5.94
N GLY A 74 14.61 9.06 -4.99
CA GLY A 74 15.99 8.68 -5.23
C GLY A 74 16.24 7.24 -4.79
N LYS A 75 16.98 6.49 -5.61
CA LYS A 75 17.56 5.19 -5.26
C LYS A 75 19.07 5.35 -5.14
N PHE A 76 19.60 4.98 -3.99
CA PHE A 76 21.02 4.96 -3.67
C PHE A 76 21.43 3.50 -3.48
N SER A 77 22.41 3.01 -4.25
CA SER A 77 22.97 1.67 -4.06
C SER A 77 24.45 1.76 -3.75
N THR A 78 24.89 1.00 -2.75
CA THR A 78 26.29 0.83 -2.40
C THR A 78 26.67 -0.62 -2.58
N TYR A 79 27.65 -0.86 -3.45
CA TYR A 79 28.25 -2.17 -3.68
C TYR A 79 29.55 -2.30 -2.88
N ARG A 80 29.77 -3.46 -2.25
CA ARG A 80 31.06 -3.83 -1.63
C ARG A 80 31.50 -5.17 -2.19
N ASP A 81 32.58 -5.16 -2.97
CA ASP A 81 33.27 -6.37 -3.41
C ASP A 81 34.34 -6.78 -2.39
N ALA A 82 34.54 -8.09 -2.21
CA ALA A 82 35.32 -8.64 -1.11
C ALA A 82 36.79 -8.96 -1.48
N GLN A 83 37.22 -8.74 -2.73
CA GLN A 83 38.50 -9.28 -3.21
C GLN A 83 39.54 -8.26 -3.68
N GLU A 84 39.18 -7.06 -4.15
CA GLU A 84 40.18 -6.06 -4.57
C GLU A 84 39.83 -4.67 -4.04
N ASP A 85 40.70 -4.17 -3.16
CA ASP A 85 40.83 -2.76 -2.78
C ASP A 85 39.54 -2.04 -2.37
N ASN A 86 38.77 -2.61 -1.43
CA ASN A 86 37.76 -1.89 -0.62
C ASN A 86 36.86 -0.91 -1.42
N SER A 87 36.60 -1.22 -2.69
CA SER A 87 36.15 -0.23 -3.67
C SER A 87 34.64 -0.06 -3.49
N ARG A 88 34.25 1.09 -2.94
CA ARG A 88 32.84 1.45 -2.73
C ARG A 88 32.32 2.13 -3.98
N VAL A 89 31.58 1.38 -4.79
CA VAL A 89 30.83 1.98 -5.90
C VAL A 89 29.48 2.44 -5.36
N ASN A 90 29.27 3.76 -5.35
CA ASN A 90 28.00 4.37 -5.02
C ASN A 90 27.27 4.73 -6.32
N ALA A 91 26.06 4.23 -6.48
CA ALA A 91 25.18 4.56 -7.59
C ALA A 91 23.95 5.32 -7.09
N GLN A 92 23.59 6.39 -7.79
CA GLN A 92 22.43 7.22 -7.46
C GLN A 92 21.54 7.35 -8.70
N TYR A 93 20.25 7.11 -8.52
CA TYR A 93 19.27 7.10 -9.61
C TYR A 93 18.03 7.89 -9.21
N LEU A 94 17.54 8.72 -10.13
CA LEU A 94 16.21 9.30 -10.03
C LEU A 94 15.17 8.21 -10.37
N THR A 95 14.15 8.08 -9.51
CA THR A 95 13.07 7.11 -9.67
C THR A 95 11.75 7.83 -9.90
N LEU A 96 11.02 7.43 -10.93
CA LEU A 96 9.61 7.79 -11.13
C LEU A 96 8.74 6.58 -10.81
N ARG A 97 7.65 6.82 -10.08
CA ARG A 97 6.72 5.79 -9.61
C ARG A 97 5.32 6.17 -9.99
N MET A 98 4.56 5.19 -10.45
CA MET A 98 3.13 5.31 -10.64
C MET A 98 2.48 4.10 -10.00
N GLU A 99 1.48 4.34 -9.15
CA GLU A 99 0.69 3.29 -8.54
C GLU A 99 -0.77 3.60 -8.77
N GLY A 100 -1.58 2.60 -9.01
CA GLY A 100 -3.01 2.76 -8.96
C GLY A 100 -3.69 1.46 -8.64
N GLY A 101 -4.98 1.56 -8.39
CA GLY A 101 -5.75 0.39 -8.08
C GLY A 101 -7.23 0.67 -8.05
N LEU A 102 -7.97 -0.41 -8.00
CA LEU A 102 -9.39 -0.43 -7.90
C LEU A 102 -9.80 -1.47 -6.88
N HIS A 103 -10.52 -1.04 -5.86
CA HIS A 103 -11.13 -1.92 -4.88
C HIS A 103 -12.65 -1.87 -5.01
N VAL A 104 -13.28 -2.98 -5.32
CA VAL A 104 -14.74 -3.12 -5.34
C VAL A 104 -15.16 -4.07 -4.24
N GLY A 105 -16.13 -3.68 -3.44
CA GLY A 105 -16.66 -4.50 -2.36
C GLY A 105 -18.18 -4.45 -2.31
N TYR A 106 -18.79 -5.60 -2.06
CA TYR A 106 -20.16 -5.72 -1.63
C TYR A 106 -20.20 -6.18 -0.18
N ASN A 107 -20.96 -5.49 0.64
CA ASN A 107 -21.02 -5.71 2.07
C ASN A 107 -22.47 -5.70 2.56
N THR A 108 -22.81 -6.72 3.34
CA THR A 108 -24.08 -6.86 4.04
C THR A 108 -23.81 -7.21 5.51
N ASP A 109 -24.85 -7.29 6.33
CA ASP A 109 -24.70 -7.65 7.75
C ASP A 109 -24.05 -9.02 7.96
N ARG A 110 -24.20 -9.94 6.99
CA ARG A 110 -23.71 -11.33 7.10
C ARG A 110 -22.70 -11.73 6.04
N PHE A 111 -22.81 -11.23 4.82
CA PHE A 111 -21.94 -11.59 3.71
C PHE A 111 -21.12 -10.40 3.25
N LEU A 112 -19.84 -10.63 2.99
CA LEU A 112 -18.95 -9.68 2.33
C LEU A 112 -18.27 -10.39 1.17
N PHE A 113 -18.24 -9.75 0.01
CA PHE A 113 -17.44 -10.21 -1.12
C PHE A 113 -16.81 -9.00 -1.81
N GLY A 114 -15.72 -9.21 -2.52
CA GLY A 114 -15.09 -8.13 -3.24
C GLY A 114 -13.84 -8.55 -3.97
N GLY A 115 -13.30 -7.59 -4.69
CA GLY A 115 -12.06 -7.72 -5.44
C GLY A 115 -11.23 -6.47 -5.30
N LYS A 116 -9.92 -6.64 -5.20
CA LYS A 116 -8.96 -5.55 -5.32
C LYS A 116 -7.98 -5.87 -6.44
N MET A 117 -7.69 -4.87 -7.26
CA MET A 117 -6.63 -4.89 -8.26
C MET A 117 -5.73 -3.70 -8.02
N ASN A 118 -4.44 -3.93 -7.96
CA ASN A 118 -3.44 -2.88 -7.86
C ASN A 118 -2.40 -3.07 -8.95
N PHE A 119 -1.92 -1.98 -9.50
CA PHE A 119 -0.80 -1.93 -10.42
C PHE A 119 0.23 -0.93 -9.90
N SER A 120 1.50 -1.24 -10.08
CA SER A 120 2.58 -0.33 -9.78
C SER A 120 3.65 -0.42 -10.86
N ALA A 121 4.13 0.73 -11.31
CA ALA A 121 5.16 0.90 -12.31
C ALA A 121 6.28 1.73 -11.71
N TYR A 122 7.50 1.20 -11.79
CA TYR A 122 8.71 1.84 -11.30
C TYR A 122 9.71 1.94 -12.44
N THR A 123 10.18 3.15 -12.72
CA THR A 123 11.26 3.37 -13.68
C THR A 123 12.41 4.13 -13.03
N TYR A 124 13.63 3.68 -13.32
CA TYR A 124 14.86 4.38 -12.95
C TYR A 124 15.89 4.30 -14.07
N ASN A 125 16.57 5.42 -14.32
CA ASN A 125 17.59 5.52 -15.37
C ASN A 125 18.94 5.09 -14.81
N GLN A 126 19.47 3.94 -15.24
CA GLN A 126 20.87 3.63 -15.00
C GLN A 126 21.73 4.35 -16.04
N THR A 127 22.79 5.02 -15.58
CA THR A 127 23.65 5.89 -16.39
C THR A 127 24.12 5.16 -17.67
N LYS A 128 23.87 5.79 -18.83
CA LYS A 128 24.10 5.30 -20.22
C LYS A 128 23.11 4.24 -20.72
N ASN A 129 21.93 4.70 -21.17
CA ASN A 129 21.01 4.02 -22.10
C ASN A 129 20.27 2.76 -21.62
N GLN A 130 20.16 2.51 -20.31
CA GLN A 130 19.31 1.42 -19.81
C GLN A 130 18.30 1.97 -18.78
N ALA A 131 17.06 2.15 -19.24
CA ALA A 131 15.92 2.38 -18.35
C ALA A 131 15.48 1.01 -17.82
N VAL A 132 15.51 0.84 -16.50
CA VAL A 132 14.97 -0.37 -15.88
C VAL A 132 13.54 -0.07 -15.47
N GLU A 133 12.60 -0.76 -16.13
CA GLU A 133 11.17 -0.70 -15.85
C GLU A 133 10.77 -1.95 -15.07
N ASN A 134 10.07 -1.75 -13.95
CA ASN A 134 9.50 -2.83 -13.16
C ASN A 134 8.00 -2.57 -12.95
N ASN A 135 7.18 -3.38 -13.62
CA ASN A 135 5.74 -3.29 -13.56
C ASN A 135 5.19 -4.50 -12.83
N ASN A 136 4.42 -4.26 -11.77
CA ASN A 136 3.77 -5.29 -11.00
C ASN A 136 2.25 -5.09 -11.04
N MET A 137 1.51 -6.18 -11.23
CA MET A 137 0.05 -6.18 -11.21
C MET A 137 -0.42 -7.32 -10.30
N TYR A 138 -1.25 -6.98 -9.33
CA TYR A 138 -1.76 -7.91 -8.35
C TYR A 138 -3.28 -7.81 -8.25
N GLY A 139 -3.95 -8.95 -8.29
CA GLY A 139 -5.39 -9.08 -8.07
C GLY A 139 -5.69 -10.00 -6.90
N LEU A 140 -6.68 -9.65 -6.09
CA LEU A 140 -7.22 -10.51 -5.03
C LEU A 140 -8.74 -10.46 -5.06
N LEU A 141 -9.36 -11.64 -5.10
CA LEU A 141 -10.78 -11.82 -4.84
C LEU A 141 -10.96 -12.38 -3.44
N TYR A 142 -11.98 -11.92 -2.73
CA TYR A 142 -12.28 -12.40 -1.38
C TYR A 142 -13.79 -12.55 -1.16
N ILE A 143 -14.15 -13.53 -0.35
CA ILE A 143 -15.49 -13.79 0.14
C ILE A 143 -15.40 -14.08 1.64
N GLY A 144 -16.35 -13.59 2.41
CA GLY A 144 -16.38 -13.74 3.85
C GLY A 144 -17.80 -13.74 4.40
N TYR A 145 -17.92 -14.31 5.60
CA TYR A 145 -19.15 -14.39 6.35
C TYR A 145 -18.95 -13.84 7.76
N ARG A 146 -19.86 -12.98 8.21
CA ARG A 146 -19.89 -12.42 9.56
C ARG A 146 -20.83 -13.25 10.42
N PHE A 147 -20.29 -13.85 11.47
CA PHE A 147 -21.08 -14.54 12.47
C PHE A 147 -21.86 -13.54 13.31
N ALA A 148 -23.15 -13.82 13.54
CA ALA A 148 -23.94 -13.01 14.44
C ALA A 148 -23.35 -13.11 15.87
N PRO A 149 -23.20 -11.98 16.59
CA PRO A 149 -22.66 -12.00 17.94
C PRO A 149 -23.54 -12.86 18.87
N PRO A 150 -22.96 -13.63 19.82
CA PRO A 150 -23.74 -14.38 20.80
C PRO A 150 -24.67 -13.46 21.60
N ARG A 151 -25.89 -13.93 21.92
CA ARG A 151 -26.93 -13.15 22.63
C ARG A 151 -26.42 -12.48 23.91
N VAL A 152 -25.48 -13.12 24.62
CA VAL A 152 -24.89 -12.63 25.87
C VAL A 152 -24.06 -11.36 25.65
N VAL A 153 -23.30 -11.28 24.56
CA VAL A 153 -22.47 -10.11 24.22
C VAL A 153 -23.36 -8.96 23.76
N LYS A 154 -24.39 -9.26 22.94
CA LYS A 154 -25.35 -8.26 22.46
C LYS A 154 -26.11 -7.59 23.62
N ASN A 155 -26.61 -8.38 24.57
CA ASN A 155 -27.37 -7.86 25.70
C ASN A 155 -26.53 -6.99 26.66
N THR A 156 -25.22 -7.30 26.82
CA THR A 156 -24.32 -6.50 27.65
C THR A 156 -23.97 -5.18 26.97
N TYR A 157 -23.71 -5.21 25.65
CA TYR A 157 -23.46 -4.00 24.86
C TYR A 157 -24.68 -3.06 24.85
N ASP A 158 -25.88 -3.60 24.59
CA ASP A 158 -27.13 -2.82 24.59
C ASP A 158 -27.43 -2.17 25.95
N LYS A 159 -27.05 -2.83 27.06
CA LYS A 159 -27.19 -2.28 28.43
C LYS A 159 -26.20 -1.15 28.71
N ILE A 160 -24.98 -1.24 28.19
CA ILE A 160 -23.94 -0.21 28.36
C ILE A 160 -24.27 1.01 27.49
N GLN A 161 -24.66 0.79 26.23
CA GLN A 161 -25.03 1.87 25.30
C GLN A 161 -26.26 2.66 25.77
N LYS A 162 -27.24 2.01 26.42
CA LYS A 162 -28.37 2.71 27.05
C LYS A 162 -28.00 3.55 28.27
N LYS A 163 -26.89 3.26 28.95
CA LYS A 163 -26.45 3.99 30.15
C LYS A 163 -25.52 5.16 29.85
N ILE A 164 -24.91 5.19 28.67
CA ILE A 164 -24.03 6.28 28.24
C ILE A 164 -24.56 6.82 26.90
N PRO A 165 -25.49 7.79 26.91
CA PRO A 165 -25.95 8.45 25.70
C PRO A 165 -24.92 9.50 25.29
N VAL A 166 -23.76 9.06 24.80
CA VAL A 166 -22.78 9.95 24.16
C VAL A 166 -22.21 9.27 22.93
N LEU A 167 -22.87 9.53 21.80
CA LEU A 167 -22.30 10.24 20.64
C LEU A 167 -23.41 10.45 19.60
#